data_AF-A0A8S3A8R0-F1
#
_entry.id   AF-A0A8S3A8R0-F1
#
_cell.length_a   1.000
_cell.length_b   1.000
_cell.length_c   1.000
_cell.angle_alpha   90.00
_cell.angle_beta   90.00
_cell.angle_gamma   90.00
#
_symmetry.space_group_name_H-M   'P 1'
#
loop_
_entity.id
_entity.type
_entity.pdbx_description
1 polymer ?
#
loop_
_entity_poly.entity_id
_entity_poly.type
_entity_poly.pdbx_seq_one_letter_code
_entity_poly.pdbx_strand_id
1 'polypeptide(L)'
;MATIIKQPSITIKCSNPTKNVEPIVCMAVESNTKQWPTNMIWFYSNTANLSKDNFMPSNHLQTTLSDTLNYFPMLAGRIIEDEKGNVTVHLTNEGVLYTEAECPNQTMDYFI
;
A
#
# COMPACT_ATOMS: atom_id res chain seq x y z
N MET A 1 25.79 -7.75 -10.25
CA MET A 1 25.12 -6.49 -9.89
C MET A 1 23.70 -6.60 -10.42
N ALA A 2 22.70 -6.52 -9.54
CA ALA A 2 21.32 -6.69 -9.93
C ALA A 2 20.84 -5.45 -10.71
N THR A 3 20.28 -5.65 -11.91
CA THR A 3 19.64 -4.58 -12.67
C THR A 3 18.22 -4.43 -12.16
N ILE A 4 17.88 -3.27 -11.58
CA ILE A 4 16.53 -2.97 -11.11
C ILE A 4 15.88 -1.97 -12.07
N ILE A 5 14.77 -2.37 -12.67
CA ILE A 5 13.94 -1.53 -13.53
C ILE A 5 12.76 -1.06 -12.68
N LYS A 6 12.75 0.21 -12.28
CA LYS A 6 11.68 0.80 -11.48
C LYS A 6 10.64 1.45 -12.41
N GLN A 7 9.38 1.07 -12.27
CA GLN A 7 8.27 1.70 -12.98
C GLN A 7 7.87 3.01 -12.27
N PRO A 8 7.23 3.96 -12.98
CA PRO A 8 6.68 5.15 -12.36
C PRO A 8 5.69 4.79 -11.25
N SER A 9 5.84 5.41 -10.09
CA SER A 9 4.87 5.25 -9.01
C SER A 9 3.55 5.91 -9.39
N ILE A 10 2.45 5.26 -9.02
CA ILE A 10 1.09 5.78 -9.19
C ILE A 10 0.39 5.90 -7.85
N THR A 11 -0.64 6.73 -7.79
CA THR A 11 -1.48 6.87 -6.61
C THR A 11 -2.80 6.14 -6.83
N ILE A 12 -3.11 5.17 -5.96
CA ILE A 12 -4.34 4.38 -6.02
C ILE A 12 -5.31 4.91 -4.98
N LYS A 13 -6.51 5.27 -5.42
CA LYS A 13 -7.60 5.80 -4.61
C LYS A 13 -8.69 4.76 -4.42
N CYS A 14 -9.59 4.98 -3.46
CA CYS A 14 -10.83 4.22 -3.33
C CYS A 14 -11.64 4.33 -4.63
N SER A 15 -12.16 3.20 -5.13
CA SER A 15 -13.00 3.19 -6.34
C SER A 15 -14.38 3.80 -6.10
N ASN A 16 -14.91 3.72 -4.88
CA ASN A 16 -16.18 4.29 -4.47
C ASN A 16 -16.08 4.93 -3.07
N PRO A 17 -15.48 6.13 -2.96
CA PRO A 17 -15.26 6.78 -1.68
C PRO A 17 -16.59 7.20 -1.03
N THR A 18 -16.71 6.93 0.28
CA THR A 18 -17.82 7.43 1.08
C THR A 18 -17.80 8.96 1.10
N LYS A 19 -18.97 9.59 0.93
CA LYS A 19 -19.11 11.05 0.96
C LYS A 19 -19.37 11.51 2.39
N ASN A 20 -18.85 12.69 2.75
CA ASN A 20 -19.07 13.34 4.05
C ASN A 20 -18.68 12.46 5.25
N VAL A 21 -17.45 11.96 5.24
CA VAL A 21 -16.95 11.13 6.35
C VAL A 21 -16.28 12.01 7.38
N GLU A 22 -16.67 11.82 8.64
CA GLU A 22 -16.00 12.47 9.77
C GLU A 22 -14.58 11.91 9.93
N PRO A 23 -13.61 12.75 10.34
CA PRO A 23 -12.28 12.27 10.70
C PRO A 23 -12.35 11.26 11.83
N ILE A 24 -11.46 10.27 11.80
CA ILE A 24 -11.32 9.30 12.88
C ILE A 24 -10.36 9.89 13.91
N VAL A 25 -10.85 10.11 15.13
CA VAL A 25 -10.02 10.55 16.25
C VAL A 25 -9.36 9.33 16.88
N CYS A 26 -8.03 9.31 16.91
CA CYS A 26 -7.27 8.26 17.58
C CYS A 26 -7.38 8.40 19.10
N MET A 27 -7.36 7.29 19.84
CA MET A 27 -7.33 7.34 21.29
C MET A 27 -5.91 7.70 21.77
N ALA A 28 -5.77 7.88 23.08
CA ALA A 28 -4.49 8.20 23.69
C ALA A 28 -3.42 7.12 23.42
N VAL A 29 -3.81 5.85 23.33
CA VAL A 29 -2.86 4.77 23.05
C VAL A 29 -2.29 4.90 21.63
N GLU A 30 -3.12 5.09 20.61
CA GLU A 30 -2.63 5.24 19.24
C GLU A 30 -1.82 6.52 19.07
N SER A 31 -2.28 7.63 19.65
CA SER A 31 -1.61 8.94 19.58
C SER A 31 -0.22 8.94 20.22
N ASN A 32 0.02 8.10 21.24
CA ASN A 32 1.32 7.96 21.89
C ASN A 32 2.22 6.91 21.22
N THR A 33 1.73 6.18 20.22
CA THR A 33 2.56 5.25 19.45
C THR A 33 3.41 6.02 18.45
N LYS A 34 4.69 5.70 18.33
CA LYS A 34 5.55 6.28 17.28
C LYS A 34 4.93 6.01 15.92
N GLN A 35 4.67 7.08 15.15
CA GLN A 35 4.05 7.04 13.82
C GLN A 35 5.00 6.53 12.72
N TRP A 36 5.74 5.45 13.00
CA TRP A 36 6.69 4.90 12.04
C TRP A 36 5.96 3.86 11.19
N PRO A 37 6.18 3.84 9.86
CA PRO A 37 5.58 2.82 9.02
C PRO A 37 6.07 1.43 9.45
N THR A 38 5.12 0.52 9.64
CA THR A 38 5.45 -0.90 9.82
C THR A 38 5.73 -1.49 8.45
N ASN A 39 6.95 -1.97 8.24
CA ASN A 39 7.37 -2.55 6.97
C ASN A 39 7.10 -4.06 6.97
N MET A 40 6.35 -4.54 5.97
CA MET A 40 6.06 -5.96 5.77
C MET A 40 6.45 -6.36 4.34
N ILE A 41 7.10 -7.51 4.20
CA ILE A 41 7.53 -8.05 2.90
C ILE A 41 6.95 -9.47 2.76
N TRP A 42 6.30 -9.71 1.63
CA TRP A 42 5.69 -11.00 1.30
C TRP A 42 6.38 -11.57 0.06
N PHE A 43 6.75 -12.85 0.12
CA PHE A 43 7.37 -13.57 -1.00
C PHE A 43 6.39 -14.62 -1.52
N TYR A 44 6.13 -14.58 -2.83
CA TYR A 44 5.24 -15.52 -3.50
C TYR A 44 6.03 -16.32 -4.55
N SER A 45 5.99 -17.65 -4.47
CA SER A 45 6.66 -18.54 -5.42
C SER A 45 5.75 -18.86 -6.61
N ASN A 46 6.25 -18.68 -7.84
CA ASN A 46 5.56 -19.07 -9.06
C ASN A 46 5.81 -20.55 -9.42
N THR A 47 5.34 -21.46 -8.58
CA THR A 47 5.53 -22.92 -8.78
C THR A 47 4.85 -23.45 -10.04
N ALA A 48 3.81 -22.75 -10.51
CA ALA A 48 3.08 -23.08 -11.73
C ALA A 48 3.75 -22.55 -13.02
N ASN A 49 4.91 -21.88 -12.91
CA ASN A 49 5.65 -21.29 -14.05
C ASN A 49 4.77 -20.41 -14.96
N LEU A 50 3.86 -19.65 -14.35
CA LEU A 50 2.99 -18.72 -15.08
C LEU A 50 3.83 -17.59 -15.68
N SER A 51 3.38 -17.02 -16.80
CA SER A 51 3.95 -15.76 -17.28
C SER A 51 3.77 -14.65 -16.22
N LYS A 52 4.61 -13.61 -16.27
CA LYS A 52 4.53 -12.47 -15.34
C LYS A 52 3.11 -11.92 -15.24
N ASP A 53 2.48 -11.65 -16.38
CA ASP A 53 1.14 -11.05 -16.44
C ASP A 53 0.05 -11.97 -15.88
N ASN A 54 0.27 -13.29 -15.87
CA ASN A 54 -0.64 -14.25 -15.27
C ASN A 54 -0.34 -14.52 -13.79
N PHE A 55 0.93 -14.41 -13.37
CA PHE A 55 1.34 -14.64 -11.99
C PHE A 55 1.02 -13.44 -11.09
N MET A 56 1.37 -12.22 -11.54
CA MET A 56 1.11 -10.97 -10.84
C MET A 56 0.57 -9.92 -11.84
N PRO A 57 -0.70 -10.03 -12.26
CA PRO A 57 -1.31 -9.06 -13.15
C PRO A 57 -1.39 -7.68 -12.50
N SER A 58 -0.55 -6.74 -12.95
CA SER A 58 -0.48 -5.36 -12.42
C SER A 58 -1.85 -4.69 -12.36
N ASN A 59 -2.60 -4.73 -13.46
CA ASN A 59 -3.94 -4.12 -13.51
C ASN A 59 -4.89 -4.71 -12.47
N HIS A 60 -4.84 -6.03 -12.26
CA HIS A 60 -5.70 -6.69 -11.28
C HIS A 60 -5.33 -6.27 -9.86
N LEU A 61 -4.03 -6.25 -9.51
CA LEU A 61 -3.56 -5.79 -8.21
C LEU A 61 -3.98 -4.34 -7.94
N GLN A 62 -3.84 -3.46 -8.94
CA GLN A 62 -4.22 -2.06 -8.82
C GLN A 62 -5.73 -1.88 -8.62
N THR A 63 -6.56 -2.58 -9.40
CA THR A 63 -8.02 -2.54 -9.27
C THR A 63 -8.49 -3.14 -7.94
N THR A 64 -7.99 -4.31 -7.56
CA THR A 64 -8.35 -4.95 -6.29
C THR A 64 -7.92 -4.11 -5.09
N LEU A 65 -6.77 -3.42 -5.15
CA LEU A 65 -6.38 -2.48 -4.10
C LEU A 65 -7.36 -1.30 -4.02
N SER A 66 -7.73 -0.72 -5.17
CA SER A 66 -8.71 0.37 -5.24
C SER A 66 -10.06 -0.02 -4.63
N ASP A 67 -10.53 -1.25 -4.88
CA ASP A 67 -11.76 -1.77 -4.31
C ASP A 67 -11.64 -2.08 -2.83
N THR A 68 -10.50 -2.63 -2.39
CA THR A 68 -10.22 -2.95 -0.99
C THR A 68 -10.20 -1.69 -0.13
N LEU A 69 -9.67 -0.58 -0.65
CA LEU A 69 -9.63 0.71 0.04
C LEU A 69 -11.03 1.28 0.35
N ASN A 70 -12.09 0.84 -0.32
CA ASN A 70 -13.46 1.21 0.07
C ASN A 70 -13.84 0.69 1.45
N TYR A 71 -13.32 -0.48 1.83
CA TYR A 71 -13.55 -1.09 3.15
C TYR A 71 -12.58 -0.56 4.20
N PHE A 72 -11.42 -0.06 3.77
CA PHE A 72 -10.38 0.50 4.63
C PHE A 72 -10.01 1.94 4.23
N PRO A 73 -10.97 2.88 4.25
CA PRO A 73 -10.77 4.23 3.70
C PRO A 73 -9.70 5.04 4.45
N MET A 74 -9.44 4.67 5.72
CA MET A 74 -8.37 5.26 6.53
C MET A 74 -6.98 5.13 5.90
N LEU A 75 -6.74 4.06 5.14
CA LEU A 75 -5.45 3.85 4.47
C LEU A 75 -5.24 4.79 3.28
N ALA A 76 -6.32 5.24 2.65
CA ALA A 76 -6.27 6.22 1.54
C ALA A 76 -6.36 7.68 2.02
N GLY A 77 -6.46 7.90 3.34
CA GLY A 77 -6.53 9.22 3.97
C GLY A 77 -5.17 9.81 4.32
N ARG A 78 -5.15 10.78 5.24
CA ARG A 78 -3.94 11.35 5.83
C ARG A 78 -4.04 11.43 7.33
N ILE A 79 -2.90 11.21 7.96
CA ILE A 79 -2.71 11.39 9.40
C ILE A 79 -2.35 12.86 9.64
N ILE A 80 -3.04 13.49 10.58
CA ILE A 80 -2.75 14.84 11.06
C ILE A 80 -2.51 14.74 12.57
N GLU A 81 -1.50 15.46 13.05
CA GLU A 81 -1.18 15.57 14.47
C GLU A 81 -1.39 17.02 14.90
N ASP A 82 -2.06 17.23 16.02
CA ASP A 82 -2.23 18.55 16.61
C ASP A 82 -1.02 18.96 17.49
N GLU A 83 -1.03 20.20 17.98
CA GLU A 83 0.06 20.73 18.82
C GLU A 83 0.24 19.97 20.15
N LYS A 84 -0.74 19.17 20.55
CA LYS A 84 -0.73 18.37 21.79
C LYS A 84 -0.35 16.90 21.53
N GLY A 85 -0.06 16.54 20.28
CA GLY A 85 0.26 15.18 19.87
C GLY A 85 -0.96 14.27 19.69
N ASN A 86 -2.18 14.81 19.67
CA ASN A 86 -3.36 14.00 19.36
C ASN A 86 -3.42 13.75 17.86
N VAL A 87 -3.69 12.50 17.49
CA VAL A 87 -3.71 12.07 16.10
C VAL A 87 -5.14 11.98 15.58
N THR A 88 -5.36 12.49 14.38
CA THR A 88 -6.61 12.30 13.63
C THR A 88 -6.31 11.75 12.24
N VAL A 89 -7.18 10.85 11.76
CA VAL A 89 -7.12 10.34 10.39
C VAL A 89 -8.21 11.00 9.57
N HIS A 90 -7.80 11.85 8.64
CA HIS A 90 -8.69 12.50 7.70
C HIS A 90 -8.90 11.59 6.49
N LEU A 91 -10.15 11.22 6.23
CA LEU A 91 -10.55 10.30 5.17
C LEU A 91 -10.64 11.02 3.82
N THR A 92 -9.54 11.62 3.38
CA THR A 92 -9.46 12.51 2.20
C THR A 92 -9.47 11.80 0.85
N ASN A 93 -9.28 10.47 0.84
CA ASN A 93 -9.11 9.69 -0.38
C ASN A 93 -8.01 10.26 -1.32
N GLU A 94 -6.94 10.80 -0.75
CA GLU A 94 -5.77 11.18 -1.53
C GLU A 94 -5.04 9.96 -2.09
N GLY A 95 -5.24 8.79 -1.50
CA GLY A 95 -4.79 7.50 -2.01
C GLY A 95 -3.46 7.03 -1.43
N VAL A 96 -3.07 5.83 -1.86
CA VAL A 96 -1.84 5.12 -1.47
C VAL A 96 -0.85 5.08 -2.64
N LEU A 97 0.44 5.10 -2.31
CA LEU A 97 1.50 4.98 -3.32
C LEU A 97 1.67 3.52 -3.73
N TYR A 98 1.56 3.24 -5.02
CA TYR A 98 1.82 1.93 -5.62
C TYR A 98 3.01 2.04 -6.57
N THR A 99 3.98 1.14 -6.42
CA THR A 99 5.21 1.14 -7.21
C THR A 99 5.54 -0.27 -7.63
N GLU A 100 5.89 -0.43 -8.90
CA GLU A 100 6.34 -1.71 -9.45
C GLU A 100 7.83 -1.61 -9.78
N ALA A 101 8.53 -2.71 -9.55
CA ALA A 101 9.93 -2.83 -9.91
C ALA A 101 10.20 -4.25 -10.38
N GLU A 102 11.11 -4.38 -11.33
CA GLU A 102 11.50 -5.64 -11.93
C GLU A 102 13.00 -5.83 -11.78
N CYS A 103 13.38 -7.06 -11.48
CA CYS A 103 14.78 -7.44 -11.44
C CYS A 103 15.01 -8.61 -12.41
N PRO A 104 15.15 -8.31 -13.72
CA PRO A 104 15.33 -9.35 -14.73
C PRO A 104 16.66 -10.09 -14.55
N ASN A 105 16.70 -11.32 -15.06
CA ASN A 105 17.91 -12.14 -15.13
C ASN A 105 18.57 -12.42 -13.78
N GLN A 106 17.80 -12.37 -12.68
CA GLN A 106 18.28 -12.82 -11.37
C GLN A 106 17.94 -14.29 -11.19
N THR A 107 18.93 -15.09 -10.82
CA THR A 107 18.72 -16.39 -10.21
C THR A 107 18.58 -16.19 -8.71
N MET A 108 17.53 -16.75 -8.10
CA MET A 108 17.55 -16.91 -6.65
C MET A 108 18.56 -18.01 -6.35
N ASP A 109 19.69 -17.64 -5.76
CA ASP A 109 20.55 -18.62 -5.12
C ASP A 109 19.73 -19.22 -3.97
N TYR A 110 19.37 -20.49 -4.10
CA TYR A 110 18.72 -21.22 -3.02
C TYR A 110 19.72 -21.28 -1.86
N PHE A 111 19.46 -20.53 -0.78
CA PHE A 111 20.09 -20.82 0.50
C PHE A 111 19.50 -22.15 0.97
N ILE A 112 20.25 -23.24 0.76
CA ILE A 112 20.01 -24.55 1.37
C ILE A 112 20.44 -24.47 2.84
#